data_AF-A0A846DN57-F1
#
_entry.id   AF-A0A846DN57-F1
#
_cell.length_a   1.000
_cell.length_b   1.000
_cell.length_c   1.000
_cell.angle_alpha   90.00
_cell.angle_beta   90.00
_cell.angle_gamma   90.00
#
_symmetry.space_group_name_H-M   'P 1'
#
loop_
_entity.id
_entity.type
_entity.pdbx_description
1 polymer ?
#
loop_
_entity_poly.entity_id
_entity_poly.type
_entity_poly.pdbx_seq_one_letter_code
_entity_poly.pdbx_strand_id
1 'polypeptide(L)' 'MSQGILKPDLRQQHQSYISEKASAAGYNALASSNWQEVKNLNVANLYYYFKVRENKYT' A
#
# COMPACT_ATOMS: atom_id res chain seq x y z
N MET A 1 -16.20 5.67 13.93
CA MET A 1 -15.88 4.48 13.11
C MET A 1 -14.46 4.05 13.45
N SER A 2 -14.29 2.93 14.14
CA SER A 2 -12.95 2.38 14.39
C SER A 2 -12.39 1.89 13.04
N GLN A 3 -11.30 2.49 12.58
CA GLN A 3 -10.56 2.02 11.41
C GLN A 3 -10.06 0.61 11.71
N GLY A 4 -10.80 -0.40 11.23
CA GLY A 4 -10.57 -1.80 11.56
C GLY A 4 -9.10 -2.19 11.39
N ILE A 5 -8.59 -2.95 12.36
CA ILE A 5 -7.21 -3.42 12.35
C ILE A 5 -7.03 -4.33 11.12
N LEU A 6 -6.23 -3.92 10.14
CA LEU A 6 -5.68 -4.86 9.16
C LEU A 6 -4.88 -5.90 9.94
N LYS A 7 -5.15 -7.19 9.69
CA LYS A 7 -4.33 -8.27 10.26
C LYS A 7 -2.85 -8.00 9.95
N PRO A 8 -1.93 -8.16 10.92
CA PRO A 8 -0.52 -7.80 10.74
C PRO A 8 0.12 -8.39 9.48
N ASP A 9 -0.12 -9.67 9.19
CA ASP A 9 0.45 -10.34 8.01
C ASP A 9 -0.10 -9.74 6.71
N LEU A 10 -1.40 -9.46 6.67
CA LEU A 10 -2.04 -8.83 5.51
C LEU A 10 -1.51 -7.41 5.29
N ARG A 11 -1.31 -6.67 6.39
CA ARG A 11 -0.72 -5.32 6.36
C ARG A 11 0.70 -5.35 5.80
N GLN A 12 1.51 -6.32 6.21
CA GLN A 12 2.88 -6.48 5.72
C GLN A 12 2.89 -6.80 4.22
N GLN A 13 2.01 -7.70 3.76
CA GLN A 13 1.87 -8.00 2.33
C GLN A 13 1.48 -6.76 1.52
N HIS A 14 0.54 -5.95 2.03
CA HIS A 14 0.17 -4.70 1.38
C HIS A 14 1.34 -3.72 1.29
N GLN A 15 2.13 -3.57 2.35
CA GLN A 15 3.30 -2.68 2.38
C GLN A 15 4.36 -3.07 1.37
N SER A 16 4.70 -4.37 1.30
CA SER A 16 5.64 -4.88 0.32
C SER A 16 5.15 -4.62 -1.10
N TYR A 17 3.88 -4.93 -1.39
CA TYR A 17 3.27 -4.69 -2.69
C TYR A 17 3.27 -3.19 -3.07
N ILE A 18 2.87 -2.32 -2.14
CA ILE A 18 2.85 -0.87 -2.38
C ILE A 18 4.26 -0.36 -2.65
N SER A 19 5.26 -0.81 -1.90
CA SER A 19 6.65 -0.36 -2.06
C SER A 19 7.21 -0.75 -3.43
N GLU A 20 6.95 -1.99 -3.87
CA GLU A 20 7.33 -2.47 -5.20
C GLU A 20 6.67 -1.65 -6.31
N LYS A 21 5.33 -1.49 -6.26
CA LYS A 21 4.60 -0.75 -7.30
C LYS A 21 4.90 0.74 -7.29
N ALA A 22 5.12 1.33 -6.12
CA ALA A 22 5.55 2.71 -5.99
C ALA A 22 6.92 2.93 -6.64
N SER A 23 7.87 2.02 -6.40
CA SER A 23 9.20 2.07 -7.03
C SER A 23 9.09 1.96 -8.55
N ALA A 24 8.33 0.98 -9.06
CA ALA A 24 8.13 0.79 -10.49
C ALA A 24 7.45 2.00 -11.17
N ALA A 25 6.61 2.72 -10.44
CA ALA A 25 5.93 3.92 -10.91
C ALA A 25 6.72 5.23 -10.72
N GLY A 26 7.93 5.19 -10.14
CA GLY A 26 8.75 6.37 -9.86
C GLY A 26 8.33 7.18 -8.62
N TYR A 27 7.44 6.64 -7.77
CA TYR A 27 7.03 7.26 -6.51
C TYR A 27 8.00 6.93 -5.38
N ASN A 28 9.25 7.39 -5.51
CA ASN A 28 10.36 7.02 -4.62
C ASN A 28 10.08 7.33 -3.13
N ALA A 29 9.46 8.48 -2.84
CA ALA A 29 9.10 8.84 -1.46
C ALA A 29 8.08 7.88 -0.84
N LEU A 30 7.18 7.34 -1.66
CA LEU A 30 6.21 6.35 -1.21
C LEU A 30 6.86 4.97 -1.05
N ALA A 31 7.76 4.60 -1.95
CA ALA A 31 8.48 3.32 -1.92
C ALA A 31 9.35 3.16 -0.66
N SER A 32 9.94 4.25 -0.17
CA SER A 32 10.77 4.28 1.05
C SER A 32 10.01 4.75 2.29
N SER A 33 8.67 4.69 2.30
CA SER A 33 7.87 5.19 3.43
C SER A 33 8.20 4.46 4.73
N ASN A 34 8.22 5.20 5.85
CA ASN A 34 8.15 4.58 7.16
C ASN A 34 6.73 4.02 7.40
N TRP A 35 6.50 2.79 6.94
CA TRP A 35 5.20 2.16 6.99
C TRP A 35 4.63 1.98 8.40
N GLN A 36 5.44 2.05 9.46
CA GLN A 36 4.95 1.94 10.83
C GLN A 36 4.08 3.14 11.23
N GLU A 37 4.38 4.33 10.72
CA GLU A 37 3.62 5.57 10.99
C GLU A 37 2.35 5.68 10.14
N VAL A 38 2.25 4.87 9.09
CA VAL A 38 1.12 4.88 8.16
C VAL A 38 -0.07 4.10 8.75
N LYS A 39 -1.18 4.80 8.93
CA LYS A 39 -2.45 4.22 9.42
C LYS A 39 -2.93 3.10 8.51
N ASN A 40 -3.57 2.09 9.11
CA ASN A 40 -4.12 0.92 8.41
C ASN A 40 -5.00 1.29 7.21
N LEU A 41 -5.89 2.28 7.36
CA LEU A 41 -6.74 2.73 6.25
C LEU A 41 -5.93 3.22 5.05
N ASN A 42 -4.84 3.96 5.29
CA ASN A 42 -3.99 4.46 4.22
C ASN A 42 -3.29 3.30 3.50
N VAL A 43 -2.82 2.30 4.24
CA VAL A 43 -2.23 1.08 3.67
C VAL A 43 -3.25 0.34 2.80
N ALA A 44 -4.49 0.14 3.27
CA ALA A 44 -5.55 -0.46 2.46
C ALA A 44 -5.86 0.33 1.18
N ASN A 45 -6.01 1.65 1.31
CA ASN A 45 -6.36 2.53 0.19
C ASN A 45 -5.25 2.54 -0.88
N LEU A 46 -3.98 2.61 -0.46
CA LEU A 46 -2.84 2.58 -1.37
C LEU A 46 -2.72 1.24 -2.08
N TYR A 47 -2.89 0.13 -1.37
CA TYR A 47 -2.94 -1.20 -1.97
C TYR A 47 -4.00 -1.25 -3.08
N TYR A 48 -5.23 -0.82 -2.77
CA TYR A 48 -6.32 -0.85 -3.74
C TYR A 48 -6.09 0.09 -4.93
N TYR A 49 -5.52 1.28 -4.70
CA TYR A 49 -5.12 2.19 -5.78
C TYR A 49 -4.18 1.50 -6.78
N PHE A 50 -3.14 0.81 -6.31
CA PHE A 50 -2.22 0.11 -7.18
C PHE A 50 -2.86 -1.11 -7.87
N LYS A 51 -3.72 -1.87 -7.19
CA LYS A 51 -4.49 -2.97 -7.81
C LYS A 51 -5.40 -2.48 -8.95
N VAL A 52 -6.14 -1.40 -8.74
CA VAL A 52 -7.01 -0.83 -9.78
C VAL A 52 -6.19 -0.27 -10.94
N ARG A 53 -5.04 0.36 -10.65
CA ARG A 53 -4.14 0.86 -11.68
C ARG A 53 -3.57 -0.28 -12.52
N GLU A 54 -3.13 -1.38 -11.91
CA GLU A 54 -2.65 -2.59 -12.61
C GLU A 54 -3.72 -3.16 -13.54
N ASN A 55 -4.95 -3.33 -13.04
CA ASN A 55 -6.08 -3.86 -13.81
C ASN A 55 -6.51 -2.99 -15.01
N LYS A 56 -6.11 -1.71 -15.06
CA LYS A 56 -6.40 -0.84 -16.22
C LYS A 56 -5.45 -1.06 -17.39
N TYR A 57 -4.32 -1.75 -17.19
CA TYR A 57 -3.27 -1.95 -18.19
C TYR A 57 -3.01 -3.44 -18.49
N THR A 58 -3.92 -4.32 -18.08
CA THR A 58 -4.02 -5.76 -18.41
C THR A 58 -5.35 -6.04 -19.08
#